data_AF-A0A8H4XVI8-F1
#
_entry.id   AF-A0A8H4XVI8-F1
#
_cell.length_a   1.000
_cell.length_b   1.000
_cell.length_c   1.000
_cell.angle_alpha   90.00
_cell.angle_beta   90.00
_cell.angle_gamma   90.00
#
_symmetry.space_group_name_H-M   'P 1'
#
loop_
_entity.id
_entity.type
_entity.pdbx_description
1 polymer ?
#
loop_
_entity_poly.entity_id
_entity_poly.type
_entity_poly.pdbx_seq_one_letter_code
_entity_poly.pdbx_strand_id
1 'polypeptide(L)'
;MAPTSRIAFVALSFLFSGQFASADCSISGNYTIIESPEGEDGISSCRDVDGSLSLLFDKDPSSWPSDRASVDLGDISSLSGDLVIYPHHKSKKTVVTASRLKTIEGELTIWNTGTGKDSTVDELDLVFDALEEVGQNYVITKAFAQLSIEHKKDVEVGSMMRVYETEVQELELGGVHTVNGDFSIDTNDYMKELDVTSLTYANKGFSIKDNAVLEKVSFPKLKTIKGHMEFYQNDALTHIRLAALESAATMSITSNGNELSVLLPWLSSIGNSTTTATSTFKGVKEIEFSSLRKVKGALAFQSTALKDLSIPLLKEMNGAITVEDNPSLTTFALPRVTYVEELDISSNDALANITANALTSAGTISIKGPFENVEFFNLEEVTGDFKVSGDKSMDCSWFDENIKKIVKGKYTCVGDHQEKERKPSTGGIEDTEGRPEDYMSSDDDSDGSGNGGSSGGSGSGSGNGGDSDNGSGSDGSNSENEGSGGGGLSTGAKAGIGIGVAAGIVSLIVGGIMFWLWRRRRADQPGQSRLGSSGSGASNPNIFDGQQQMGVRTKIEANNPSPSPSLGTLNFGRNSLIEATGGFTEKSLSAWKTIRRVSASSGGSSTMKEGTSILKA
;
A
#
# COMPACT_ATOMS: atom_id res chain seq x y z
N MET A 1 -54.13 -2.10 -11.76
CA MET A 1 -54.18 -0.74 -12.34
C MET A 1 -52.75 -0.22 -12.37
N ALA A 2 -52.16 -0.13 -13.56
CA ALA A 2 -50.91 0.61 -13.77
C ALA A 2 -51.25 2.07 -14.05
N PRO A 3 -50.34 3.01 -13.74
CA PRO A 3 -49.90 3.85 -14.84
C PRO A 3 -48.39 4.10 -14.83
N THR A 4 -47.85 4.08 -16.04
CA THR A 4 -46.58 4.62 -16.49
C THR A 4 -46.57 6.16 -16.42
N SER A 5 -45.49 6.78 -15.95
CA SER A 5 -45.17 8.17 -16.31
C SER A 5 -43.75 8.27 -16.86
N ARG A 6 -43.67 8.84 -18.06
CA ARG A 6 -42.44 9.24 -18.75
C ARG A 6 -42.12 10.67 -18.31
N ILE A 7 -40.90 10.91 -17.84
CA ILE A 7 -40.39 12.26 -17.60
C ILE A 7 -39.75 12.75 -18.89
N ALA A 8 -40.34 13.80 -19.47
CA ALA A 8 -39.78 14.55 -20.58
C ALA A 8 -38.94 15.71 -20.02
N PHE A 9 -37.65 15.74 -20.34
CA PHE A 9 -36.79 16.88 -20.08
C PHE A 9 -37.10 17.99 -21.09
N VAL A 10 -37.60 19.13 -20.60
CA VAL A 10 -37.69 20.38 -21.35
C VAL A 10 -36.40 21.14 -21.09
N ALA A 11 -35.54 21.23 -22.10
CA ALA A 11 -34.42 22.16 -22.12
C ALA A 11 -34.96 23.57 -22.34
N LEU A 12 -34.79 24.46 -21.36
CA LEU A 12 -35.10 25.88 -21.50
C LEU A 12 -33.80 26.66 -21.58
N SER A 13 -33.46 27.07 -22.80
CA SER A 13 -32.33 27.92 -23.13
C SER A 13 -32.53 29.32 -22.55
N PHE A 14 -31.63 29.76 -21.67
CA PHE A 14 -31.47 31.17 -21.34
C PHE A 14 -30.19 31.71 -21.99
N LEU A 15 -30.40 32.49 -23.04
CA LEU A 15 -29.41 33.41 -23.60
C LEU A 15 -29.33 34.62 -22.67
N PHE A 16 -28.23 34.75 -21.92
CA PHE A 16 -27.73 36.03 -21.46
C PHE A 16 -26.29 36.17 -21.92
N SER A 17 -26.15 36.91 -23.01
CA SER A 17 -24.90 37.38 -23.58
C SER A 17 -24.27 38.44 -22.67
N GLY A 18 -23.30 38.01 -21.86
CA GLY A 18 -22.20 38.84 -21.40
C GLY A 18 -20.92 38.32 -22.05
N GLN A 19 -20.50 38.93 -23.15
CA GLN A 19 -19.21 38.64 -23.78
C GLN A 19 -18.10 39.16 -22.87
N PHE A 20 -17.55 38.29 -22.03
CA PHE A 20 -16.12 38.33 -21.76
C PHE A 20 -15.53 37.24 -22.66
N ALA A 21 -14.98 37.65 -23.80
CA ALA A 21 -14.16 36.75 -24.61
C ALA A 21 -12.93 36.42 -23.76
N SER A 22 -12.96 35.26 -23.10
CA SER A 22 -11.78 34.69 -22.48
C SER A 22 -10.87 34.23 -23.61
N ALA A 23 -9.59 34.60 -23.57
CA ALA A 23 -8.64 34.09 -24.53
C ALA A 23 -8.36 32.62 -24.18
N ASP A 24 -8.80 31.70 -25.03
CA ASP A 24 -8.32 30.31 -25.01
C ASP A 24 -6.87 30.35 -25.48
N CYS A 25 -5.94 29.97 -24.61
CA CYS A 25 -4.52 30.06 -24.89
C CYS A 25 -4.03 28.70 -25.37
N SER A 26 -3.84 28.59 -26.69
CA SER A 26 -3.17 27.42 -27.28
C SER A 26 -1.66 27.63 -27.20
N ILE A 27 -0.99 26.85 -26.34
CA ILE A 27 0.47 26.84 -26.23
C ILE A 27 0.99 25.86 -27.28
N SER A 28 1.41 26.38 -28.43
CA SER A 28 1.91 25.56 -29.56
C SER A 28 3.36 25.07 -29.43
N GLY A 29 4.01 25.30 -28.27
CA GLY A 29 5.38 24.88 -27.96
C GLY A 29 5.44 23.79 -26.89
N ASN A 30 6.51 22.98 -26.89
CA ASN A 30 6.71 21.87 -25.96
C ASN A 30 6.97 22.29 -24.49
N TYR A 31 7.23 23.56 -24.19
CA TYR A 31 7.43 24.09 -22.84
C TYR A 31 7.24 25.62 -22.82
N THR A 32 6.85 26.15 -21.67
CA THR A 32 6.70 27.59 -21.42
C THR A 32 7.56 27.98 -20.24
N ILE A 33 8.67 28.69 -20.45
CA ILE A 33 9.61 29.11 -19.39
C ILE A 33 9.14 30.45 -18.80
N ILE A 34 9.05 30.56 -17.46
CA ILE A 34 8.78 31.83 -16.77
C ILE A 34 10.13 32.46 -16.38
N GLU A 35 10.65 33.33 -17.24
CA GLU A 35 11.99 33.91 -17.08
C GLU A 35 12.07 34.94 -15.93
N SER A 36 10.96 35.56 -15.51
CA SER A 36 10.96 36.59 -14.47
C SER A 36 9.56 36.77 -13.84
N PRO A 37 9.44 37.47 -12.69
CA PRO A 37 8.14 37.80 -12.08
C PRO A 37 7.16 38.54 -13.02
N GLU A 38 7.68 39.31 -13.98
CA GLU A 38 6.90 40.04 -14.99
C GLU A 38 6.62 39.18 -16.25
N GLY A 39 7.15 37.96 -16.31
CA GLY A 39 6.92 37.00 -17.39
C GLY A 39 5.54 36.32 -17.36
N GLU A 40 4.75 36.58 -16.31
CA GLU A 40 3.40 36.04 -16.11
C GLU A 40 2.33 36.73 -16.97
N ASP A 41 2.62 37.92 -17.49
CA ASP A 41 1.67 38.81 -18.17
C ASP A 41 0.99 38.19 -19.41
N GLY A 42 1.52 37.09 -19.94
CA GLY A 42 0.92 36.34 -21.05
C GLY A 42 0.02 35.16 -20.65
N ILE A 43 0.10 34.67 -19.41
CA ILE A 43 -0.54 33.41 -18.97
C ILE A 43 -1.59 33.66 -17.91
N SER A 44 -1.37 34.64 -17.02
CA SER A 44 -2.25 34.91 -15.88
C SER A 44 -3.67 35.34 -16.28
N SER A 45 -3.89 35.78 -17.52
CA SER A 45 -5.21 36.10 -18.09
C SER A 45 -5.87 34.94 -18.86
N CYS A 46 -5.15 33.84 -19.08
CA CYS A 46 -5.70 32.67 -19.78
C CYS A 46 -6.57 31.88 -18.80
N ARG A 47 -7.80 31.56 -19.20
CA ARG A 47 -8.69 30.75 -18.35
C ARG A 47 -8.53 29.26 -18.59
N ASP A 48 -8.40 28.87 -19.85
CA ASP A 48 -8.26 27.49 -20.29
C ASP A 48 -7.00 27.41 -21.16
N VAL A 49 -6.07 26.53 -20.76
CA VAL A 49 -4.77 26.38 -21.41
C VAL A 49 -4.74 25.05 -22.13
N ASP A 50 -4.59 25.10 -23.46
CA ASP A 50 -4.39 23.91 -24.29
C ASP A 50 -2.89 23.65 -24.49
N GLY A 51 -2.36 22.61 -23.83
CA GLY A 51 -0.95 22.23 -23.82
C GLY A 51 -0.38 22.07 -22.41
N SER A 52 0.93 21.81 -22.32
CA SER A 52 1.66 21.67 -21.05
C SER A 52 2.32 22.98 -20.60
N LEU A 53 2.39 23.20 -19.29
CA LEU A 53 3.02 24.35 -18.65
C LEU A 53 4.23 23.88 -17.82
N SER A 54 5.40 24.49 -18.00
CA SER A 54 6.63 24.11 -17.30
C SER A 54 7.26 25.30 -16.59
N LEU A 55 6.94 25.51 -15.32
CA LEU A 55 7.43 26.63 -14.51
C LEU A 55 8.93 26.44 -14.21
N LEU A 56 9.77 26.97 -15.08
CA LEU A 56 11.22 27.02 -14.92
C LEU A 56 11.65 28.43 -14.53
N PHE A 57 12.12 28.59 -13.29
CA PHE A 57 12.64 29.86 -12.79
C PHE A 57 14.06 30.09 -13.33
N ASP A 58 14.30 31.26 -13.93
CA ASP A 58 15.62 31.64 -14.45
C ASP A 58 16.70 31.59 -13.36
N LYS A 59 17.89 31.12 -13.74
CA LYS A 59 19.04 30.94 -12.86
C LYS A 59 19.87 32.22 -12.70
N ASP A 60 19.59 33.28 -13.46
CA ASP A 60 20.30 34.55 -13.30
C ASP A 60 20.04 35.12 -11.89
N PRO A 61 21.09 35.38 -11.08
CA PRO A 61 20.94 35.90 -9.72
C PRO A 61 20.34 37.32 -9.65
N SER A 62 20.15 37.99 -10.79
CA SER A 62 19.43 39.27 -10.89
C SER A 62 17.95 39.13 -11.25
N SER A 63 17.50 37.96 -11.72
CA SER A 63 16.12 37.73 -12.17
C SER A 63 15.13 37.50 -11.02
N TRP A 64 15.61 36.97 -9.88
CA TRP A 64 14.77 36.66 -8.71
C TRP A 64 15.43 37.11 -7.39
N PRO A 65 14.65 37.64 -6.42
CA PRO A 65 15.15 37.93 -5.08
C PRO A 65 15.75 36.70 -4.39
N SER A 66 16.84 36.88 -3.64
CA SER A 66 17.52 35.79 -2.92
C SER A 66 16.70 35.19 -1.78
N ASP A 67 15.70 35.90 -1.28
CA ASP A 67 14.80 35.46 -0.22
C ASP A 67 13.62 34.65 -0.77
N ARG A 68 12.95 35.13 -1.83
CA ARG A 68 11.71 34.52 -2.32
C ARG A 68 11.55 34.62 -3.84
N ALA A 69 11.23 33.51 -4.48
CA ALA A 69 10.69 33.44 -5.84
C ALA A 69 9.21 33.05 -5.76
N SER A 70 8.33 33.81 -6.40
CA SER A 70 6.88 33.61 -6.32
C SER A 70 6.27 33.68 -7.70
N VAL A 71 5.38 32.74 -8.01
CA VAL A 71 4.59 32.75 -9.23
C VAL A 71 3.11 32.56 -8.91
N ASP A 72 2.24 33.36 -9.53
CA ASP A 72 0.78 33.18 -9.49
C ASP A 72 0.23 32.86 -10.88
N LEU A 73 -0.42 31.70 -11.01
CA LEU A 73 -1.03 31.27 -12.28
C LEU A 73 -2.32 32.05 -12.62
N GLY A 74 -2.78 32.94 -11.74
CA GLY A 74 -3.84 33.90 -12.04
C GLY A 74 -5.20 33.24 -12.32
N ASP A 75 -5.79 33.56 -13.49
CA ASP A 75 -7.12 33.14 -13.88
C ASP A 75 -7.20 31.73 -14.50
N ILE A 76 -6.07 31.03 -14.65
CA ILE A 76 -6.07 29.66 -15.18
C ILE A 76 -6.97 28.79 -14.32
N SER A 77 -7.93 28.16 -14.99
CA SER A 77 -8.92 27.26 -14.39
C SER A 77 -8.78 25.82 -14.88
N SER A 78 -8.25 25.59 -16.07
CA SER A 78 -7.99 24.25 -16.59
C SER A 78 -6.71 24.20 -17.45
N LEU A 79 -6.04 23.05 -17.42
CA LEU A 79 -4.86 22.73 -18.22
C LEU A 79 -5.05 21.36 -18.90
N SER A 80 -5.01 21.29 -20.23
CA SER A 80 -5.18 20.03 -20.97
C SER A 80 -3.91 19.13 -20.97
N GLY A 81 -2.75 19.72 -20.70
CA GLY A 81 -1.47 19.02 -20.61
C GLY A 81 -0.91 18.95 -19.19
N ASP A 82 0.41 18.80 -19.10
CA ASP A 82 1.14 18.61 -17.85
C ASP A 82 1.48 19.94 -17.19
N LEU A 83 1.48 19.99 -15.86
CA LEU A 83 2.06 21.08 -15.07
C LEU A 83 3.36 20.59 -14.43
N VAL A 84 4.50 21.11 -14.89
CA VAL A 84 5.82 20.78 -14.34
C VAL A 84 6.38 21.99 -13.61
N ILE A 85 6.81 21.81 -12.37
CA ILE A 85 7.35 22.88 -11.52
C ILE A 85 8.79 22.57 -11.19
N TYR A 86 9.69 23.50 -11.51
CA TYR A 86 11.11 23.45 -11.20
C TYR A 86 11.46 24.53 -10.17
N PRO A 87 11.52 24.21 -8.86
CA PRO A 87 11.75 25.21 -7.83
C PRO A 87 13.04 26.01 -8.02
N HIS A 88 13.05 27.28 -7.57
CA HIS A 88 14.17 28.18 -7.77
C HIS A 88 15.30 27.92 -6.74
N HIS A 89 16.37 27.27 -7.20
CA HIS A 89 17.54 26.89 -6.38
C HIS A 89 18.34 28.01 -5.69
N LYS A 90 18.14 29.29 -6.03
CA LYS A 90 18.89 30.39 -5.40
C LYS A 90 18.07 31.20 -4.39
N SER A 91 16.75 31.10 -4.47
CA SER A 91 15.89 31.71 -3.46
C SER A 91 15.74 30.72 -2.32
N LYS A 92 15.70 31.22 -1.09
CA LYS A 92 15.39 30.37 0.07
C LYS A 92 14.02 29.71 -0.10
N LYS A 93 13.05 30.48 -0.59
CA LYS A 93 11.67 30.03 -0.74
C LYS A 93 11.18 30.15 -2.18
N THR A 94 10.54 29.10 -2.69
CA THR A 94 9.72 29.14 -3.90
C THR A 94 8.25 29.05 -3.51
N VAL A 95 7.40 29.91 -4.09
CA VAL A 95 5.95 29.88 -3.88
C VAL A 95 5.26 29.81 -5.23
N VAL A 96 4.37 28.84 -5.41
CA VAL A 96 3.53 28.73 -6.60
C VAL A 96 2.07 28.69 -6.17
N THR A 97 1.30 29.68 -6.62
CA THR A 97 -0.13 29.78 -6.32
C THR A 97 -0.96 29.60 -7.58
N ALA A 98 -2.10 28.92 -7.44
CA ALA A 98 -3.11 28.81 -8.50
C ALA A 98 -4.50 28.73 -7.86
N SER A 99 -5.04 29.89 -7.51
CA SER A 99 -6.29 29.97 -6.73
C SER A 99 -7.54 29.52 -7.51
N ARG A 100 -7.45 29.45 -8.85
CA ARG A 100 -8.57 29.14 -9.75
C ARG A 100 -8.41 27.83 -10.51
N LEU A 101 -7.22 27.23 -10.50
CA LEU A 101 -6.91 26.02 -11.24
C LEU A 101 -7.69 24.85 -10.64
N LYS A 102 -8.60 24.27 -11.43
CA LYS A 102 -9.46 23.16 -11.01
C LYS A 102 -8.99 21.82 -11.53
N THR A 103 -8.53 21.79 -12.77
CA THR A 103 -8.20 20.54 -13.45
C THR A 103 -6.87 20.64 -14.16
N ILE A 104 -6.05 19.62 -13.97
CA ILE A 104 -4.87 19.32 -14.78
C ILE A 104 -5.18 17.99 -15.45
N GLU A 105 -5.48 17.95 -16.75
CA GLU A 105 -5.77 16.70 -17.45
C GLU A 105 -4.50 15.82 -17.60
N GLY A 106 -3.32 16.45 -17.60
CA GLY A 106 -2.01 15.79 -17.64
C GLY A 106 -1.45 15.41 -16.28
N GLU A 107 -0.12 15.34 -16.21
CA GLU A 107 0.66 15.09 -15.00
C GLU A 107 0.96 16.39 -14.24
N LEU A 108 0.93 16.34 -12.90
CA LEU A 108 1.50 17.35 -12.03
C LEU A 108 2.86 16.87 -11.52
N THR A 109 3.96 17.45 -11.99
CA THR A 109 5.31 17.08 -11.57
C THR A 109 5.98 18.23 -10.83
N ILE A 110 6.45 17.97 -9.62
CA ILE A 110 7.38 18.84 -8.90
C ILE A 110 8.75 18.18 -8.96
N TRP A 111 9.68 18.83 -9.66
CA TRP A 111 11.00 18.25 -9.90
C TRP A 111 12.11 19.27 -9.68
N ASN A 112 12.99 19.01 -8.72
CA ASN A 112 14.25 19.76 -8.63
C ASN A 112 15.36 19.12 -9.48
N THR A 113 15.92 19.89 -10.43
CA THR A 113 17.03 19.46 -11.31
C THR A 113 18.42 19.67 -10.69
N GLY A 114 18.48 20.16 -9.46
CA GLY A 114 19.69 20.44 -8.72
C GLY A 114 20.60 19.22 -8.56
N THR A 115 21.80 19.28 -9.13
CA THR A 115 22.90 18.33 -8.85
C THR A 115 23.97 19.05 -8.05
N GLY A 116 24.35 18.54 -6.87
CA GLY A 116 25.45 19.10 -6.07
C GLY A 116 25.13 19.26 -4.57
N LYS A 117 26.03 19.95 -3.85
CA LYS A 117 25.94 20.19 -2.40
C LYS A 117 25.25 21.53 -2.04
N ASP A 118 24.95 22.34 -3.08
CA ASP A 118 24.34 23.68 -3.01
C ASP A 118 23.03 23.72 -3.86
N SER A 119 22.28 22.61 -3.90
CA SER A 119 21.23 22.40 -4.91
C SER A 119 19.83 22.14 -4.37
N THR A 120 19.68 22.13 -3.05
CA THR A 120 18.42 21.91 -2.35
C THR A 120 17.71 23.25 -2.18
N VAL A 121 16.45 23.34 -2.62
CA VAL A 121 15.63 24.52 -2.30
C VAL A 121 15.25 24.43 -0.82
N ASP A 122 15.45 25.50 -0.03
CA ASP A 122 15.16 25.41 1.41
C ASP A 122 13.66 25.12 1.64
N GLU A 123 12.77 25.80 0.89
CA GLU A 123 11.33 25.70 1.07
C GLU A 123 10.56 25.85 -0.26
N LEU A 124 9.57 24.98 -0.49
CA LEU A 124 8.58 25.11 -1.57
C LEU A 124 7.17 25.13 -0.99
N ASP A 125 6.42 26.18 -1.31
CA ASP A 125 4.98 26.28 -1.03
C ASP A 125 4.18 26.13 -2.32
N LEU A 126 3.25 25.18 -2.31
CA LEU A 126 2.28 24.97 -3.39
C LEU A 126 0.87 25.21 -2.84
N VAL A 127 0.18 26.24 -3.35
CA VAL A 127 -1.16 26.61 -2.89
C VAL A 127 -2.15 26.59 -4.05
N PHE A 128 -2.87 25.48 -4.19
CA PHE A 128 -3.88 25.28 -5.23
C PHE A 128 -5.27 25.09 -4.58
N ASP A 129 -5.91 26.22 -4.27
CA ASP A 129 -7.16 26.28 -3.51
C ASP A 129 -8.36 25.63 -4.21
N ALA A 130 -8.36 25.59 -5.54
CA ALA A 130 -9.48 25.14 -6.35
C ALA A 130 -9.22 23.79 -7.04
N LEU A 131 -8.04 23.19 -6.89
CA LEU A 131 -7.66 21.98 -7.61
C LEU A 131 -8.52 20.80 -7.15
N GLU A 132 -9.24 20.20 -8.06
CA GLU A 132 -10.13 19.06 -7.82
C GLU A 132 -9.61 17.78 -8.52
N GLU A 133 -8.86 17.92 -9.62
CA GLU A 133 -8.43 16.78 -10.43
C GLU A 133 -7.02 16.93 -11.01
N VAL A 134 -6.23 15.85 -10.90
CA VAL A 134 -5.02 15.60 -11.69
C VAL A 134 -5.26 14.31 -12.48
N GLY A 135 -5.47 14.43 -13.79
CA GLY A 135 -5.94 13.34 -14.65
C GLY A 135 -4.93 12.18 -14.80
N GLN A 136 -3.63 12.47 -14.71
CA GLN A 136 -2.57 11.46 -14.78
C GLN A 136 -1.83 11.32 -13.44
N ASN A 137 -0.51 11.47 -13.43
CA ASN A 137 0.29 11.28 -12.23
C ASN A 137 0.41 12.59 -11.43
N TYR A 138 0.65 12.46 -10.14
CA TYR A 138 1.14 13.53 -9.29
C TYR A 138 2.47 13.06 -8.70
N VAL A 139 3.56 13.66 -9.17
CA VAL A 139 4.92 13.21 -8.91
C VAL A 139 5.71 14.31 -8.21
N ILE A 140 6.35 13.94 -7.11
CA ILE A 140 7.18 14.84 -6.30
C ILE A 140 8.55 14.19 -6.15
N THR A 141 9.60 14.86 -6.62
CA THR A 141 10.94 14.27 -6.60
C THR A 141 12.08 15.28 -6.53
N LYS A 142 13.22 14.83 -5.98
CA LYS A 142 14.48 15.56 -5.82
C LYS A 142 14.43 16.68 -4.78
N ALA A 143 15.59 17.31 -4.57
CA ALA A 143 16.00 17.96 -3.34
C ALA A 143 15.28 19.30 -3.03
N PHE A 144 14.28 19.30 -2.16
CA PHE A 144 13.89 20.46 -1.36
C PHE A 144 13.86 20.04 0.10
N ALA A 145 14.26 20.93 1.01
CA ALA A 145 14.40 20.60 2.43
C ALA A 145 13.04 20.66 3.15
N GLN A 146 12.14 21.52 2.68
CA GLN A 146 10.77 21.66 3.16
C GLN A 146 9.79 21.78 1.99
N LEU A 147 8.63 21.13 2.14
CA LEU A 147 7.55 21.14 1.17
C LEU A 147 6.23 21.34 1.91
N SER A 148 5.52 22.40 1.56
CA SER A 148 4.16 22.67 2.00
C SER A 148 3.22 22.56 0.80
N ILE A 149 2.24 21.66 0.89
CA ILE A 149 1.20 21.50 -0.13
C ILE A 149 -0.16 21.77 0.50
N GLU A 150 -0.80 22.86 0.07
CA GLU A 150 -2.14 23.23 0.48
C GLU A 150 -3.12 23.09 -0.69
N HIS A 151 -3.99 22.09 -0.58
CA HIS A 151 -5.16 21.91 -1.44
C HIS A 151 -6.42 21.99 -0.58
N LYS A 152 -7.28 22.99 -0.83
CA LYS A 152 -8.52 23.20 -0.05
C LYS A 152 -9.68 22.32 -0.50
N LYS A 153 -9.51 21.61 -1.62
CA LYS A 153 -10.48 20.66 -2.18
C LYS A 153 -9.93 19.25 -2.07
N ASP A 154 -10.84 18.30 -2.16
CA ASP A 154 -10.52 16.88 -2.26
C ASP A 154 -10.01 16.60 -3.68
N VAL A 155 -8.70 16.49 -3.84
CA VAL A 155 -8.04 16.23 -5.13
C VAL A 155 -8.14 14.74 -5.47
N GLU A 156 -8.64 14.43 -6.66
CA GLU A 156 -8.59 13.11 -7.27
C GLU A 156 -7.40 13.00 -8.23
N VAL A 157 -6.52 12.02 -7.99
CA VAL A 157 -5.40 11.68 -8.88
C VAL A 157 -5.81 10.47 -9.73
N GLY A 158 -5.89 10.66 -11.05
CA GLY A 158 -6.38 9.67 -12.00
C GLY A 158 -5.46 8.47 -12.19
N SER A 159 -4.15 8.65 -12.01
CA SER A 159 -3.14 7.58 -12.07
C SER A 159 -2.31 7.51 -10.79
N MET A 160 -0.98 7.65 -10.86
CA MET A 160 -0.09 7.43 -9.71
C MET A 160 0.11 8.71 -8.90
N MET A 161 0.11 8.61 -7.57
CA MET A 161 0.73 9.60 -6.68
C MET A 161 2.06 9.05 -6.19
N ARG A 162 3.18 9.75 -6.43
CA ARG A 162 4.50 9.28 -6.00
C ARG A 162 5.39 10.38 -5.44
N VAL A 163 5.95 10.13 -4.26
CA VAL A 163 6.98 10.99 -3.64
C VAL A 163 8.25 10.17 -3.47
N TYR A 164 9.33 10.57 -4.13
CA TYR A 164 10.58 9.80 -4.11
C TYR A 164 11.84 10.63 -4.28
N GLU A 165 12.94 10.15 -3.68
CA GLU A 165 14.27 10.77 -3.74
C GLU A 165 14.25 12.24 -3.31
N THR A 166 13.45 12.59 -2.30
CA THR A 166 13.40 13.94 -1.73
C THR A 166 14.36 14.09 -0.54
N GLU A 167 14.69 15.35 -0.21
CA GLU A 167 15.46 15.70 1.00
C GLU A 167 14.56 16.24 2.13
N VAL A 168 13.24 16.09 1.97
CA VAL A 168 12.25 16.55 2.95
C VAL A 168 12.33 15.68 4.19
N GLN A 169 12.46 16.31 5.36
CA GLN A 169 12.44 15.60 6.65
C GLN A 169 11.02 15.38 7.17
N GLU A 170 10.13 16.34 6.94
CA GLU A 170 8.74 16.32 7.41
C GLU A 170 7.85 16.68 6.23
N LEU A 171 6.98 15.75 5.83
CA LEU A 171 6.05 15.96 4.72
C LEU A 171 4.61 15.92 5.21
N GLU A 172 3.94 17.07 5.10
CA GLU A 172 2.48 17.14 5.20
C GLU A 172 1.88 17.20 3.78
N LEU A 173 1.13 16.18 3.41
CA LEU A 173 0.44 16.10 2.12
C LEU A 173 -1.07 16.34 2.31
N GLY A 174 -1.45 17.60 2.13
CA GLY A 174 -2.83 18.06 2.25
C GLY A 174 -3.69 17.87 1.00
N GLY A 175 -4.97 17.55 1.21
CA GLY A 175 -6.04 17.58 0.20
C GLY A 175 -6.04 16.50 -0.88
N VAL A 176 -5.00 15.69 -1.06
CA VAL A 176 -5.07 14.47 -1.89
C VAL A 176 -6.05 13.49 -1.25
N HIS A 177 -7.21 13.27 -1.90
CA HIS A 177 -8.33 12.51 -1.33
C HIS A 177 -8.44 11.09 -1.90
N THR A 178 -8.34 10.97 -3.23
CA THR A 178 -8.44 9.68 -3.95
C THR A 178 -7.25 9.53 -4.88
N VAL A 179 -6.64 8.34 -4.89
CA VAL A 179 -5.67 7.94 -5.92
C VAL A 179 -6.21 6.71 -6.64
N ASN A 180 -6.45 6.87 -7.94
CA ASN A 180 -7.03 5.83 -8.80
C ASN A 180 -6.00 4.80 -9.29
N GLY A 181 -4.73 5.18 -9.34
CA GLY A 181 -3.58 4.31 -9.52
C GLY A 181 -2.89 3.99 -8.19
N ASP A 182 -1.56 3.87 -8.24
CA ASP A 182 -0.76 3.52 -7.07
C ASP A 182 -0.39 4.77 -6.28
N PHE A 183 -0.49 4.70 -4.95
CA PHE A 183 0.06 5.66 -4.02
C PHE A 183 1.40 5.15 -3.50
N SER A 184 2.49 5.89 -3.69
CA SER A 184 3.84 5.46 -3.31
C SER A 184 4.65 6.58 -2.65
N ILE A 185 5.16 6.32 -1.45
CA ILE A 185 6.19 7.14 -0.80
C ILE A 185 7.42 6.26 -0.67
N ASP A 186 8.43 6.52 -1.50
CA ASP A 186 9.57 5.61 -1.60
C ASP A 186 10.93 6.26 -1.79
N THR A 187 11.98 5.63 -1.26
CA THR A 187 13.37 6.09 -1.46
C THR A 187 13.59 7.53 -0.96
N ASN A 188 13.05 7.90 0.21
CA ASN A 188 13.29 9.21 0.83
C ASN A 188 14.21 9.04 2.05
N ASP A 189 15.53 9.11 1.80
CA ASP A 189 16.58 8.83 2.79
C ASP A 189 16.62 9.80 3.99
N TYR A 190 15.92 10.94 3.89
CA TYR A 190 15.90 12.00 4.91
C TYR A 190 14.54 12.14 5.62
N MET A 191 13.49 11.49 5.13
CA MET A 191 12.12 11.66 5.64
C MET A 191 11.95 10.96 6.99
N LYS A 192 11.62 11.74 8.02
CA LYS A 192 11.36 11.30 9.40
C LYS A 192 9.88 11.22 9.72
N GLU A 193 9.09 12.16 9.21
CA GLU A 193 7.65 12.19 9.46
C GLU A 193 6.88 12.38 8.15
N LEU A 194 5.81 11.60 8.00
CA LEU A 194 4.87 11.66 6.89
C LEU A 194 3.45 11.79 7.43
N ASP A 195 2.77 12.89 7.12
CA ASP A 195 1.36 13.09 7.43
C ASP A 195 0.54 13.31 6.15
N VAL A 196 -0.42 12.41 5.90
CA VAL A 196 -1.29 12.46 4.72
C VAL A 196 -2.73 12.67 5.17
N THR A 197 -3.09 13.93 5.35
CA THR A 197 -4.23 14.36 6.17
C THR A 197 -5.62 14.12 5.53
N SER A 198 -5.66 13.91 4.20
CA SER A 198 -6.92 13.81 3.44
C SER A 198 -7.16 12.50 2.70
N LEU A 199 -6.13 11.66 2.51
CA LEU A 199 -6.24 10.46 1.69
C LEU A 199 -7.29 9.52 2.29
N THR A 200 -8.35 9.26 1.53
CA THR A 200 -9.48 8.41 1.94
C THR A 200 -9.51 7.10 1.15
N TYR A 201 -9.15 7.14 -0.13
CA TYR A 201 -9.22 5.98 -1.03
C TYR A 201 -7.91 5.77 -1.82
N ALA A 202 -7.29 4.61 -1.64
CA ALA A 202 -6.23 4.11 -2.52
C ALA A 202 -6.80 2.95 -3.35
N ASN A 203 -7.07 3.20 -4.64
CA ASN A 203 -7.80 2.25 -5.48
C ASN A 203 -6.92 1.16 -6.11
N LYS A 204 -5.59 1.30 -6.08
CA LYS A 204 -4.64 0.23 -6.41
C LYS A 204 -3.59 0.05 -5.32
N GLY A 205 -2.30 -0.03 -5.68
CA GLY A 205 -1.21 -0.25 -4.73
C GLY A 205 -1.09 0.93 -3.78
N PHE A 206 -0.77 0.63 -2.52
CA PHE A 206 -0.41 1.61 -1.52
C PHE A 206 0.94 1.16 -0.94
N SER A 207 1.99 1.97 -1.07
CA SER A 207 3.34 1.58 -0.72
C SER A 207 4.07 2.68 0.04
N ILE A 208 4.56 2.36 1.23
CA ILE A 208 5.52 3.17 1.99
C ILE A 208 6.79 2.34 2.13
N LYS A 209 7.82 2.65 1.36
CA LYS A 209 9.00 1.77 1.31
C LYS A 209 10.33 2.47 1.17
N ASP A 210 11.40 1.82 1.62
CA ASP A 210 12.77 2.32 1.45
C ASP A 210 12.95 3.76 2.02
N ASN A 211 12.27 4.07 3.14
CA ASN A 211 12.44 5.34 3.85
C ASN A 211 13.10 5.03 5.20
N ALA A 212 14.41 4.78 5.18
CA ALA A 212 15.12 4.16 6.30
C ALA A 212 15.03 4.95 7.63
N VAL A 213 14.91 6.28 7.56
CA VAL A 213 14.83 7.16 8.75
C VAL A 213 13.40 7.59 9.10
N LEU A 214 12.38 7.02 8.46
CA LEU A 214 10.97 7.33 8.71
C LEU A 214 10.54 6.79 10.07
N GLU A 215 10.27 7.69 11.01
CA GLU A 215 9.90 7.38 12.39
C GLU A 215 8.38 7.36 12.58
N LYS A 216 7.65 8.21 11.85
CA LYS A 216 6.20 8.39 12.01
C LYS A 216 5.47 8.46 10.68
N VAL A 217 4.31 7.82 10.62
CA VAL A 217 3.36 7.89 9.51
C VAL A 217 1.95 8.15 10.02
N SER A 218 1.20 9.01 9.33
CA SER A 218 -0.17 9.38 9.69
C SER A 218 -1.07 9.35 8.46
N PHE A 219 -2.19 8.63 8.57
CA PHE A 219 -3.23 8.48 7.54
C PHE A 219 -4.62 8.53 8.20
N PRO A 220 -5.02 9.67 8.77
CA PRO A 220 -6.17 9.75 9.67
C PRO A 220 -7.52 9.47 9.00
N LYS A 221 -7.59 9.58 7.67
CA LYS A 221 -8.84 9.40 6.90
C LYS A 221 -8.82 8.19 5.96
N LEU A 222 -7.74 7.41 5.93
CA LEU A 222 -7.60 6.31 4.97
C LEU A 222 -8.56 5.17 5.31
N LYS A 223 -9.62 5.00 4.50
CA LYS A 223 -10.69 4.01 4.74
C LYS A 223 -10.50 2.72 3.97
N THR A 224 -10.04 2.82 2.72
CA THR A 224 -10.04 1.68 1.81
C THR A 224 -8.77 1.64 0.98
N ILE A 225 -8.13 0.46 0.97
CA ILE A 225 -7.06 0.12 0.03
C ILE A 225 -7.52 -1.05 -0.83
N LYS A 226 -7.90 -0.79 -2.08
CA LYS A 226 -8.43 -1.83 -2.98
C LYS A 226 -7.35 -2.74 -3.58
N GLY A 227 -6.09 -2.32 -3.55
CA GLY A 227 -4.94 -3.12 -3.98
C GLY A 227 -4.08 -3.60 -2.81
N HIS A 228 -2.81 -3.89 -3.12
CA HIS A 228 -1.83 -4.35 -2.14
C HIS A 228 -1.32 -3.18 -1.30
N MET A 229 -1.38 -3.30 0.02
CA MET A 229 -0.74 -2.39 0.98
C MET A 229 0.66 -2.90 1.33
N GLU A 230 1.69 -2.08 1.20
CA GLU A 230 3.08 -2.42 1.51
C GLU A 230 3.71 -1.40 2.46
N PHE A 231 4.28 -1.90 3.56
CA PHE A 231 5.24 -1.18 4.40
C PHE A 231 6.53 -2.00 4.46
N TYR A 232 7.59 -1.49 3.84
CA TYR A 232 8.80 -2.26 3.59
C TYR A 232 10.09 -1.43 3.68
N GLN A 233 11.10 -1.88 4.42
CA GLN A 233 12.38 -1.14 4.55
C GLN A 233 12.22 0.28 5.10
N ASN A 234 11.39 0.45 6.13
CA ASN A 234 11.33 1.68 6.92
C ASN A 234 11.97 1.40 8.30
N ASP A 235 13.30 1.39 8.35
CA ASP A 235 14.10 0.86 9.47
C ASP A 235 13.91 1.59 10.80
N ALA A 236 13.47 2.86 10.79
CA ALA A 236 13.17 3.64 11.99
C ALA A 236 11.69 3.58 12.42
N LEU A 237 10.80 2.97 11.60
CA LEU A 237 9.37 2.99 11.84
C LEU A 237 8.99 1.98 12.92
N THR A 238 8.44 2.47 14.02
CA THR A 238 8.10 1.64 15.20
C THR A 238 6.60 1.49 15.43
N HIS A 239 5.77 2.31 14.78
CA HIS A 239 4.32 2.28 14.95
C HIS A 239 3.62 2.47 13.59
N ILE A 240 2.65 1.62 13.30
CA ILE A 240 1.67 1.82 12.22
C ILE A 240 0.29 1.77 12.84
N ARG A 241 -0.42 2.89 12.81
CA ARG A 241 -1.81 2.98 13.25
C ARG A 241 -2.69 3.54 12.14
N LEU A 242 -3.58 2.70 11.60
CA LEU A 242 -4.54 3.10 10.57
C LEU A 242 -5.96 3.07 11.15
N ALA A 243 -6.28 4.07 11.96
CA ALA A 243 -7.50 4.11 12.75
C ALA A 243 -8.80 4.22 11.90
N ALA A 244 -8.72 4.71 10.67
CA ALA A 244 -9.90 4.80 9.79
C ALA A 244 -10.03 3.61 8.82
N LEU A 245 -9.05 2.70 8.77
CA LEU A 245 -9.00 1.66 7.73
C LEU A 245 -10.08 0.62 7.99
N GLU A 246 -11.05 0.52 7.07
CA GLU A 246 -12.19 -0.40 7.15
C GLU A 246 -11.94 -1.68 6.34
N SER A 247 -11.20 -1.58 5.22
CA SER A 247 -10.90 -2.71 4.33
C SER A 247 -9.59 -2.56 3.55
N ALA A 248 -8.91 -3.68 3.32
CA ALA A 248 -7.73 -3.77 2.45
C ALA A 248 -7.78 -5.06 1.61
N ALA A 249 -7.29 -5.05 0.36
CA ALA A 249 -7.29 -6.29 -0.43
C ALA A 249 -6.22 -7.28 0.03
N THR A 250 -4.97 -6.85 0.22
CA THR A 250 -3.90 -7.61 0.88
C THR A 250 -2.90 -6.67 1.52
N MET A 251 -2.05 -7.17 2.42
CA MET A 251 -0.99 -6.36 3.03
C MET A 251 0.33 -7.09 3.26
N SER A 252 1.44 -6.38 3.10
CA SER A 252 2.79 -6.84 3.43
C SER A 252 3.45 -5.82 4.36
N ILE A 253 3.73 -6.23 5.59
CA ILE A 253 4.44 -5.42 6.58
C ILE A 253 5.68 -6.22 6.98
N THR A 254 6.82 -5.87 6.37
CA THR A 254 8.06 -6.64 6.50
C THR A 254 9.27 -5.71 6.51
N SER A 255 10.36 -6.12 7.15
CA SER A 255 11.62 -5.34 7.16
C SER A 255 11.45 -3.87 7.59
N ASN A 256 10.63 -3.58 8.61
CA ASN A 256 10.54 -2.26 9.20
C ASN A 256 11.32 -2.22 10.52
N GLY A 257 11.23 -1.11 11.25
CA GLY A 257 11.91 -0.94 12.52
C GLY A 257 11.66 -2.07 13.51
N ASN A 258 12.68 -2.30 14.35
CA ASN A 258 12.61 -3.33 15.38
C ASN A 258 11.41 -3.06 16.29
N GLU A 259 10.74 -4.12 16.71
CA GLU A 259 9.63 -4.04 17.65
C GLU A 259 8.42 -3.23 17.13
N LEU A 260 8.18 -3.21 15.81
CA LEU A 260 7.03 -2.53 15.20
C LEU A 260 5.69 -2.98 15.81
N SER A 261 4.89 -2.03 16.29
CA SER A 261 3.48 -2.21 16.67
C SER A 261 2.56 -1.85 15.51
N VAL A 262 1.64 -2.75 15.15
CA VAL A 262 0.66 -2.59 14.06
C VAL A 262 -0.77 -2.58 14.61
N LEU A 263 -1.42 -1.43 14.57
CA LEU A 263 -2.76 -1.22 15.13
C LEU A 263 -3.77 -0.93 14.00
N LEU A 264 -4.70 -1.87 13.79
CA LEU A 264 -5.74 -1.81 12.76
C LEU A 264 -7.13 -1.97 13.39
N PRO A 265 -7.53 -1.08 14.33
CA PRO A 265 -8.66 -1.30 15.23
C PRO A 265 -9.99 -1.45 14.51
N TRP A 266 -10.18 -0.75 13.39
CA TRP A 266 -11.43 -0.71 12.62
C TRP A 266 -11.41 -1.55 11.33
N LEU A 267 -10.31 -2.28 11.08
CA LEU A 267 -10.21 -3.13 9.91
C LEU A 267 -11.19 -4.30 10.02
N SER A 268 -12.23 -4.28 9.20
CA SER A 268 -13.32 -5.25 9.24
C SER A 268 -13.10 -6.44 8.32
N SER A 269 -12.37 -6.22 7.21
CA SER A 269 -12.13 -7.23 6.20
C SER A 269 -10.77 -7.10 5.51
N ILE A 270 -10.15 -8.25 5.25
CA ILE A 270 -9.01 -8.39 4.35
C ILE A 270 -9.46 -9.26 3.17
N GLY A 271 -9.14 -8.82 1.97
CA GLY A 271 -9.47 -9.54 0.76
C GLY A 271 -10.55 -8.88 -0.09
N ASN A 272 -10.60 -9.26 -1.36
CA ASN A 272 -11.63 -8.86 -2.31
C ASN A 272 -12.27 -10.10 -2.96
N SER A 273 -13.19 -9.92 -3.91
CA SER A 273 -13.94 -11.03 -4.52
C SER A 273 -13.08 -12.03 -5.31
N THR A 274 -11.82 -11.72 -5.62
CA THR A 274 -10.96 -12.55 -6.49
C THR A 274 -9.64 -12.97 -5.86
N THR A 275 -9.23 -12.38 -4.75
CA THR A 275 -7.89 -12.63 -4.19
C THR A 275 -7.78 -13.96 -3.46
N THR A 276 -6.63 -14.61 -3.64
CA THR A 276 -6.12 -15.74 -2.85
C THR A 276 -4.72 -15.41 -2.30
N ALA A 277 -4.30 -14.14 -2.39
CA ALA A 277 -2.95 -13.74 -2.01
C ALA A 277 -2.78 -13.68 -0.49
N THR A 278 -1.51 -13.75 -0.06
CA THR A 278 -1.13 -13.78 1.35
C THR A 278 -0.89 -12.39 1.87
N SER A 279 -1.49 -12.06 3.01
CA SER A 279 -1.12 -10.92 3.83
C SER A 279 -0.05 -11.34 4.83
N THR A 280 1.11 -10.67 4.81
CA THR A 280 2.31 -11.10 5.54
C THR A 280 2.71 -10.07 6.58
N PHE A 281 2.95 -10.53 7.80
CA PHE A 281 3.44 -9.74 8.93
C PHE A 281 4.74 -10.35 9.43
N LYS A 282 5.84 -9.58 9.36
CA LYS A 282 7.17 -10.03 9.77
C LYS A 282 7.89 -8.98 10.59
N GLY A 283 8.54 -9.42 11.67
CA GLY A 283 9.29 -8.54 12.57
C GLY A 283 8.43 -7.65 13.47
N VAL A 284 7.12 -7.91 13.54
CA VAL A 284 6.18 -7.16 14.41
C VAL A 284 6.28 -7.62 15.86
N LYS A 285 6.16 -6.71 16.83
CA LYS A 285 6.08 -7.02 18.27
C LYS A 285 4.65 -7.08 18.77
N GLU A 286 3.76 -6.33 18.13
CA GLU A 286 2.37 -6.24 18.49
C GLU A 286 1.53 -6.10 17.23
N ILE A 287 0.39 -6.77 17.21
CA ILE A 287 -0.58 -6.65 16.13
C ILE A 287 -2.00 -6.68 16.71
N GLU A 288 -2.81 -5.71 16.31
CA GLU A 288 -4.19 -5.57 16.78
C GLU A 288 -5.19 -5.64 15.61
N PHE A 289 -6.16 -6.54 15.75
CA PHE A 289 -7.29 -6.74 14.84
C PHE A 289 -8.62 -6.74 15.60
N SER A 290 -8.96 -5.63 16.24
CA SER A 290 -10.15 -5.54 17.12
C SER A 290 -11.47 -5.73 16.38
N SER A 291 -11.52 -5.39 15.07
CA SER A 291 -12.75 -5.46 14.26
C SER A 291 -12.72 -6.52 13.15
N LEU A 292 -11.62 -7.26 12.97
CA LEU A 292 -11.46 -8.12 11.79
C LEU A 292 -12.42 -9.31 11.85
N ARG A 293 -13.36 -9.38 10.91
CA ARG A 293 -14.41 -10.41 10.86
C ARG A 293 -14.26 -11.37 9.69
N LYS A 294 -13.70 -10.90 8.58
CA LYS A 294 -13.64 -11.64 7.32
C LYS A 294 -12.25 -11.53 6.70
N VAL A 295 -11.71 -12.66 6.30
CA VAL A 295 -10.48 -12.73 5.52
C VAL A 295 -10.72 -13.62 4.31
N LYS A 296 -10.34 -13.13 3.14
CA LYS A 296 -10.25 -13.90 1.91
C LYS A 296 -8.83 -13.79 1.36
N GLY A 297 -8.20 -14.93 1.15
CA GLY A 297 -6.74 -15.03 1.00
C GLY A 297 -6.10 -15.58 2.28
N ALA A 298 -4.78 -15.48 2.38
CA ALA A 298 -4.03 -16.06 3.50
C ALA A 298 -3.53 -14.99 4.49
N LEU A 299 -3.30 -15.39 5.74
CA LEU A 299 -2.57 -14.62 6.75
C LEU A 299 -1.29 -15.36 7.10
N ALA A 300 -0.14 -14.68 7.06
CA ALA A 300 1.14 -15.23 7.45
C ALA A 300 1.80 -14.35 8.53
N PHE A 301 2.09 -14.94 9.68
CA PHE A 301 2.80 -14.32 10.80
C PHE A 301 4.14 -15.03 10.95
N GLN A 302 5.21 -14.36 10.54
CA GLN A 302 6.54 -14.97 10.37
C GLN A 302 7.62 -14.19 11.09
N SER A 303 8.53 -14.85 11.82
CA SER A 303 9.68 -14.18 12.45
C SER A 303 9.27 -12.94 13.27
N THR A 304 8.19 -13.05 14.05
CA THR A 304 7.67 -11.95 14.88
C THR A 304 8.16 -12.05 16.32
N ALA A 305 8.04 -10.95 17.07
CA ALA A 305 8.29 -10.86 18.51
C ALA A 305 6.98 -10.90 19.33
N LEU A 306 5.88 -11.36 18.73
CA LEU A 306 4.59 -11.52 19.39
C LEU A 306 4.69 -12.50 20.56
N LYS A 307 4.08 -12.16 21.70
CA LYS A 307 3.87 -13.08 22.83
C LYS A 307 2.56 -13.83 22.72
N ASP A 308 1.52 -13.13 22.28
CA ASP A 308 0.19 -13.68 22.06
C ASP A 308 -0.30 -13.23 20.69
N LEU A 309 -0.93 -14.14 19.96
CA LEU A 309 -1.59 -13.86 18.69
C LEU A 309 -3.05 -14.28 18.80
N SER A 310 -3.94 -13.30 18.90
CA SER A 310 -5.38 -13.49 18.97
C SER A 310 -6.07 -12.65 17.91
N ILE A 311 -7.01 -13.26 17.16
CA ILE A 311 -7.87 -12.55 16.21
C ILE A 311 -9.32 -12.73 16.69
N PRO A 312 -9.78 -11.92 17.66
CA PRO A 312 -10.90 -12.25 18.52
C PRO A 312 -12.26 -12.26 17.81
N LEU A 313 -12.41 -11.51 16.72
CA LEU A 313 -13.68 -11.35 16.01
C LEU A 313 -13.71 -12.05 14.64
N LEU A 314 -12.65 -12.75 14.23
CA LEU A 314 -12.57 -13.41 12.94
C LEU A 314 -13.56 -14.58 12.89
N LYS A 315 -14.55 -14.49 11.99
CA LYS A 315 -15.57 -15.52 11.78
C LYS A 315 -15.33 -16.32 10.50
N GLU A 316 -15.03 -15.61 9.40
CA GLU A 316 -14.87 -16.20 8.07
C GLU A 316 -13.39 -16.09 7.63
N MET A 317 -12.67 -17.21 7.62
CA MET A 317 -11.30 -17.31 7.10
C MET A 317 -11.29 -18.18 5.83
N ASN A 318 -11.43 -17.53 4.68
CA ASN A 318 -11.41 -18.19 3.36
C ASN A 318 -9.99 -18.21 2.78
N GLY A 319 -9.14 -19.05 3.37
CA GLY A 319 -7.77 -19.28 2.94
C GLY A 319 -6.91 -19.85 4.07
N ALA A 320 -5.59 -19.67 3.96
CA ALA A 320 -4.62 -20.26 4.88
C ALA A 320 -4.23 -19.31 6.03
N ILE A 321 -4.01 -19.85 7.23
CA ILE A 321 -3.31 -19.17 8.31
C ILE A 321 -1.98 -19.89 8.54
N THR A 322 -0.88 -19.16 8.40
CA THR A 322 0.48 -19.63 8.66
C THR A 322 1.06 -18.87 9.84
N VAL A 323 1.51 -19.59 10.87
CA VAL A 323 2.20 -19.03 12.05
C VAL A 323 3.55 -19.74 12.17
N GLU A 324 4.61 -19.08 11.74
CA GLU A 324 5.93 -19.70 11.60
C GLU A 324 7.04 -18.86 12.25
N ASP A 325 8.01 -19.52 12.88
CA ASP A 325 9.25 -18.87 13.34
C ASP A 325 8.99 -17.72 14.34
N ASN A 326 8.03 -17.86 15.25
CA ASN A 326 7.74 -16.86 16.28
C ASN A 326 8.26 -17.37 17.64
N PRO A 327 9.55 -17.16 17.98
CA PRO A 327 10.17 -17.79 19.14
C PRO A 327 9.65 -17.30 20.49
N SER A 328 8.96 -16.15 20.52
CA SER A 328 8.37 -15.58 21.75
C SER A 328 6.88 -15.89 21.92
N LEU A 329 6.24 -16.49 20.92
CA LEU A 329 4.79 -16.72 20.91
C LEU A 329 4.43 -17.86 21.85
N THR A 330 3.62 -17.56 22.88
CA THR A 330 3.14 -18.53 23.88
C THR A 330 1.71 -18.98 23.65
N THR A 331 0.89 -18.12 23.02
CA THR A 331 -0.55 -18.38 22.82
C THR A 331 -0.97 -18.02 21.39
N PHE A 332 -1.73 -18.90 20.76
CA PHE A 332 -2.43 -18.63 19.51
C PHE A 332 -3.93 -18.92 19.65
N ALA A 333 -4.78 -17.92 19.38
CA ALA A 333 -6.22 -18.03 19.60
C ALA A 333 -7.06 -17.48 18.44
N LEU A 334 -8.02 -18.30 18.00
CA LEU A 334 -9.03 -17.99 16.98
C LEU A 334 -10.43 -18.33 17.55
N PRO A 335 -10.92 -17.58 18.55
CA PRO A 335 -12.07 -18.01 19.36
C PRO A 335 -13.40 -18.09 18.61
N ARG A 336 -13.51 -17.51 17.41
CA ARG A 336 -14.76 -17.43 16.63
C ARG A 336 -14.66 -17.94 15.20
N VAL A 337 -13.49 -18.43 14.79
CA VAL A 337 -13.28 -18.90 13.42
C VAL A 337 -14.02 -20.22 13.25
N THR A 338 -14.91 -20.30 12.27
CA THR A 338 -15.70 -21.51 12.00
C THR A 338 -15.12 -22.35 10.86
N TYR A 339 -14.40 -21.72 9.94
CA TYR A 339 -13.81 -22.36 8.77
C TYR A 339 -12.41 -21.82 8.50
N VAL A 340 -11.48 -22.70 8.10
CA VAL A 340 -10.16 -22.36 7.56
C VAL A 340 -9.78 -23.33 6.44
N GLU A 341 -9.15 -22.86 5.36
CA GLU A 341 -8.71 -23.76 4.28
C GLU A 341 -7.43 -24.50 4.68
N GLU A 342 -6.48 -23.81 5.31
CA GLU A 342 -5.26 -24.42 5.82
C GLU A 342 -4.82 -23.75 7.11
N LEU A 343 -4.44 -24.54 8.11
CA LEU A 343 -3.82 -24.08 9.34
C LEU A 343 -2.44 -24.71 9.46
N ASP A 344 -1.41 -23.90 9.22
CA ASP A 344 0.00 -24.30 9.35
C ASP A 344 0.68 -23.56 10.49
N ILE A 345 1.17 -24.30 11.48
CA ILE A 345 1.84 -23.75 12.65
C ILE A 345 3.12 -24.54 12.87
N SER A 346 4.27 -23.87 12.77
CA SER A 346 5.57 -24.52 12.93
C SER A 346 6.65 -23.59 13.46
N SER A 347 7.71 -24.16 14.03
CA SER A 347 8.89 -23.40 14.50
C SER A 347 8.57 -22.28 15.51
N ASN A 348 7.56 -22.47 16.36
CA ASN A 348 7.21 -21.54 17.45
C ASN A 348 7.65 -22.16 18.78
N ASP A 349 8.91 -21.94 19.17
CA ASP A 349 9.60 -22.68 20.24
C ASP A 349 9.06 -22.42 21.66
N ALA A 350 8.24 -21.39 21.85
CA ALA A 350 7.60 -21.07 23.14
C ALA A 350 6.09 -21.36 23.16
N LEU A 351 5.51 -21.85 22.05
CA LEU A 351 4.06 -21.98 21.90
C LEU A 351 3.52 -23.08 22.80
N ALA A 352 2.68 -22.71 23.76
CA ALA A 352 2.12 -23.60 24.77
C ALA A 352 0.65 -23.94 24.50
N ASN A 353 -0.12 -22.97 23.98
CA ASN A 353 -1.57 -23.08 23.85
C ASN A 353 -2.05 -22.68 22.45
N ILE A 354 -2.91 -23.52 21.89
CA ILE A 354 -3.63 -23.25 20.64
C ILE A 354 -5.13 -23.46 20.88
N THR A 355 -5.93 -22.45 20.57
CA THR A 355 -7.39 -22.52 20.77
C THR A 355 -8.15 -22.05 19.53
N ALA A 356 -9.01 -22.92 18.97
CA ALA A 356 -9.96 -22.58 17.92
C ALA A 356 -11.24 -23.41 18.10
N ASN A 357 -11.92 -23.23 19.23
CA ASN A 357 -13.04 -24.10 19.62
C ASN A 357 -14.28 -23.95 18.75
N ALA A 358 -14.50 -22.77 18.15
CA ALA A 358 -15.57 -22.53 17.19
C ALA A 358 -15.33 -23.20 15.82
N LEU A 359 -14.14 -23.76 15.55
CA LEU A 359 -13.78 -24.30 14.25
C LEU A 359 -14.59 -25.56 13.97
N THR A 360 -15.44 -25.53 12.94
CA THR A 360 -16.28 -26.66 12.55
C THR A 360 -15.76 -27.41 11.33
N SER A 361 -15.09 -26.71 10.42
CA SER A 361 -14.54 -27.31 9.20
C SER A 361 -13.15 -26.78 8.86
N ALA A 362 -12.26 -27.67 8.45
CA ALA A 362 -10.93 -27.32 7.98
C ALA A 362 -10.56 -28.05 6.68
N GLY A 363 -9.71 -27.42 5.86
CA GLY A 363 -9.04 -28.12 4.76
C GLY A 363 -7.90 -29.00 5.29
N THR A 364 -6.71 -28.44 5.44
CA THR A 364 -5.54 -29.13 6.02
C THR A 364 -5.14 -28.51 7.35
N ILE A 365 -4.82 -29.34 8.34
CA ILE A 365 -4.26 -28.92 9.62
C ILE A 365 -2.87 -29.54 9.78
N SER A 366 -1.84 -28.70 9.86
CA SER A 366 -0.45 -29.10 10.09
C SER A 366 0.14 -28.26 11.22
N ILE A 367 0.24 -28.83 12.41
CA ILE A 367 0.68 -28.12 13.61
C ILE A 367 1.82 -28.90 14.26
N LYS A 368 2.95 -28.23 14.48
CA LYS A 368 4.13 -28.79 15.14
C LYS A 368 4.74 -27.78 16.10
N GLY A 369 4.96 -28.18 17.35
CA GLY A 369 5.55 -27.32 18.37
C GLY A 369 5.65 -28.00 19.74
N PRO A 370 6.09 -27.26 20.76
CA PRO A 370 6.23 -27.77 22.13
C PRO A 370 4.94 -27.61 22.97
N PHE A 371 3.79 -27.38 22.33
CA PHE A 371 2.53 -27.13 23.01
C PHE A 371 2.02 -28.38 23.74
N GLU A 372 1.36 -28.12 24.87
CA GLU A 372 0.69 -29.14 25.67
C GLU A 372 -0.83 -29.10 25.44
N ASN A 373 -1.38 -27.94 25.04
CA ASN A 373 -2.81 -27.74 24.85
C ASN A 373 -3.16 -27.30 23.43
N VAL A 374 -4.06 -28.06 22.80
CA VAL A 374 -4.67 -27.76 21.50
C VAL A 374 -6.15 -28.06 21.60
N GLU A 375 -6.98 -27.05 21.34
CA GLU A 375 -8.42 -27.13 21.50
C GLU A 375 -9.16 -26.86 20.19
N PHE A 376 -9.86 -27.89 19.68
CA PHE A 376 -10.69 -27.88 18.47
C PHE A 376 -12.04 -28.59 18.72
N PHE A 377 -12.71 -28.27 19.83
CA PHE A 377 -13.81 -29.10 20.36
C PHE A 377 -15.01 -29.26 19.42
N ASN A 378 -15.29 -28.28 18.54
CA ASN A 378 -16.42 -28.36 17.60
C ASN A 378 -16.02 -28.78 16.18
N LEU A 379 -14.81 -29.28 15.98
CA LEU A 379 -14.35 -29.68 14.64
C LEU A 379 -15.12 -30.93 14.17
N GLU A 380 -15.87 -30.77 13.08
CA GLU A 380 -16.77 -31.80 12.51
C GLU A 380 -16.28 -32.35 11.17
N GLU A 381 -15.47 -31.59 10.43
CA GLU A 381 -14.95 -32.01 9.13
C GLU A 381 -13.50 -31.56 8.90
N VAL A 382 -12.65 -32.48 8.42
CA VAL A 382 -11.33 -32.14 7.86
C VAL A 382 -11.22 -32.76 6.47
N THR A 383 -11.14 -31.93 5.43
CA THR A 383 -11.18 -32.42 4.04
C THR A 383 -9.84 -32.91 3.52
N GLY A 384 -8.73 -32.43 4.09
CA GLY A 384 -7.35 -32.81 3.80
C GLY A 384 -6.69 -33.57 4.95
N ASP A 385 -5.40 -33.34 5.14
CA ASP A 385 -4.60 -34.01 6.18
C ASP A 385 -4.79 -33.35 7.55
N PHE A 386 -4.76 -34.17 8.61
CA PHE A 386 -4.70 -33.72 9.99
C PHE A 386 -3.40 -34.21 10.62
N LYS A 387 -2.50 -33.30 10.94
CA LYS A 387 -1.21 -33.58 11.54
C LYS A 387 -0.97 -32.65 12.72
N VAL A 388 -1.02 -33.18 13.93
CA VAL A 388 -0.68 -32.45 15.16
C VAL A 388 0.47 -33.17 15.86
N SER A 389 1.53 -32.43 16.17
CA SER A 389 2.72 -32.96 16.85
C SER A 389 3.14 -31.98 17.94
N GLY A 390 2.70 -32.27 19.18
CA GLY A 390 2.98 -31.46 20.36
C GLY A 390 4.08 -32.05 21.25
N ASP A 391 4.13 -31.58 22.49
CA ASP A 391 4.90 -32.22 23.55
C ASP A 391 4.40 -33.66 23.81
N LYS A 392 5.25 -34.50 24.39
CA LYS A 392 4.92 -35.87 24.78
C LYS A 392 3.71 -35.98 25.73
N SER A 393 3.39 -34.91 26.47
CA SER A 393 2.26 -34.83 27.40
C SER A 393 0.94 -34.39 26.76
N MET A 394 1.00 -33.84 25.53
CA MET A 394 -0.16 -33.36 24.80
C MET A 394 -1.15 -34.50 24.55
N ASP A 395 -2.41 -34.31 24.94
CA ASP A 395 -3.43 -35.33 24.83
C ASP A 395 -3.89 -35.58 23.38
N CYS A 396 -3.47 -36.71 22.82
CA CYS A 396 -3.91 -37.29 21.56
C CYS A 396 -5.14 -38.21 21.69
N SER A 397 -5.49 -38.68 22.89
CA SER A 397 -6.61 -39.62 23.07
C SER A 397 -7.94 -38.99 22.62
N TRP A 398 -8.14 -37.71 22.95
CA TRP A 398 -9.32 -36.96 22.49
C TRP A 398 -9.38 -36.83 20.97
N PHE A 399 -8.25 -36.56 20.30
CA PHE A 399 -8.18 -36.47 18.84
C PHE A 399 -8.43 -37.83 18.17
N ASP A 400 -7.94 -38.92 18.77
CA ASP A 400 -8.14 -40.28 18.27
C ASP A 400 -9.61 -40.70 18.31
N GLU A 401 -10.34 -40.29 19.35
CA GLU A 401 -11.75 -40.61 19.53
C GLU A 401 -12.67 -39.75 18.66
N ASN A 402 -12.42 -38.43 18.65
CA ASN A 402 -13.34 -37.43 18.09
C ASN A 402 -12.96 -36.98 16.67
N ILE A 403 -11.67 -36.81 16.36
CA ILE A 403 -11.22 -36.21 15.09
C ILE A 403 -10.82 -37.26 14.04
N LYS A 404 -10.23 -38.38 14.44
CA LYS A 404 -9.71 -39.39 13.49
C LYS A 404 -10.73 -39.89 12.45
N LYS A 405 -12.01 -39.94 12.80
CA LYS A 405 -13.08 -40.45 11.91
C LYS A 405 -13.61 -39.42 10.92
N ILE A 406 -13.41 -38.13 11.19
CA ILE A 406 -13.91 -37.03 10.35
C ILE A 406 -12.86 -36.53 9.35
N VAL A 407 -11.60 -36.98 9.47
CA VAL A 407 -10.50 -36.64 8.55
C VAL A 407 -10.58 -37.49 7.29
N LYS A 408 -10.69 -36.83 6.13
CA LYS A 408 -10.72 -37.50 4.81
C LYS A 408 -9.31 -37.84 4.29
N GLY A 409 -8.30 -37.05 4.66
CA GLY A 409 -6.90 -37.31 4.33
C GLY A 409 -6.19 -38.19 5.35
N LYS A 410 -4.90 -37.94 5.56
CA LYS A 410 -4.09 -38.67 6.54
C LYS A 410 -4.24 -38.05 7.93
N TYR A 411 -4.60 -38.88 8.90
CA TYR A 411 -4.58 -38.53 10.32
C TYR A 411 -3.23 -38.88 10.98
N THR A 412 -2.68 -37.97 11.76
CA THR A 412 -1.49 -38.16 12.58
C THR A 412 -1.57 -37.28 13.83
N CYS A 413 -1.49 -37.89 15.01
CA CYS A 413 -1.30 -37.19 16.28
C CYS A 413 -0.06 -37.77 16.97
N VAL A 414 0.85 -36.91 17.42
CA VAL A 414 2.05 -37.29 18.18
C VAL A 414 1.99 -36.59 19.53
N GLY A 415 1.87 -37.40 20.60
CA GLY A 415 1.68 -36.95 21.98
C GLY A 415 1.34 -38.15 22.88
N ASP A 416 0.63 -37.88 23.98
CA ASP A 416 0.11 -38.89 24.90
C ASP A 416 -1.23 -39.45 24.41
N HIS A 417 -1.36 -40.77 24.33
CA HIS A 417 -2.58 -41.45 23.90
C HIS A 417 -3.38 -42.07 25.06
N GLN A 418 -3.00 -41.78 26.32
CA GLN A 418 -3.78 -42.20 27.47
C GLN A 418 -5.02 -41.34 27.63
N GLU A 419 -6.16 -41.99 27.84
CA GLU A 419 -7.47 -41.34 28.01
C GLU A 419 -7.43 -40.37 29.20
N LYS A 420 -7.80 -39.12 28.93
CA LYS A 420 -7.86 -38.03 29.92
C LYS A 420 -9.16 -37.27 29.75
N GLU A 421 -9.71 -36.75 30.84
CA GLU A 421 -10.80 -35.78 30.75
C GLU A 421 -10.26 -34.44 30.24
N ARG A 422 -10.85 -33.95 29.14
CA ARG A 422 -10.62 -32.59 28.64
C ARG A 422 -11.82 -31.70 28.93
N LYS A 423 -11.53 -30.43 29.24
CA LYS A 423 -12.52 -29.37 29.35
C LYS A 423 -12.08 -28.18 28.49
N PRO A 424 -13.00 -27.54 27.76
CA PRO A 424 -12.69 -26.33 27.00
C PRO A 424 -12.23 -25.20 27.92
N SER A 425 -11.17 -24.50 27.52
CA SER A 425 -10.68 -23.31 28.23
C SER A 425 -11.61 -22.10 28.05
N THR A 426 -12.37 -22.05 26.96
CA THR A 426 -13.26 -20.94 26.62
C THR A 426 -14.73 -21.31 26.89
N GLY A 427 -15.36 -20.63 27.84
CA GLY A 427 -16.78 -20.81 28.17
C GLY A 427 -17.75 -20.09 27.22
N GLY A 428 -17.99 -20.66 26.03
CA GLY A 428 -19.15 -20.29 25.19
C GLY A 428 -19.10 -18.88 24.56
N ILE A 429 -17.91 -18.29 24.39
CA ILE A 429 -17.78 -16.98 23.71
C ILE A 429 -18.10 -17.09 22.21
N GLU A 430 -17.97 -18.29 21.63
CA GLU A 430 -18.11 -18.62 20.22
C GLU A 430 -19.36 -18.04 19.56
N ASP A 431 -20.51 -18.07 20.26
CA ASP A 431 -21.81 -17.66 19.73
C ASP A 431 -22.12 -16.15 19.83
N THR A 432 -21.27 -15.38 20.52
CA THR A 432 -21.48 -13.92 20.64
C THR A 432 -21.05 -13.17 19.36
N GLU A 433 -21.51 -11.94 19.15
CA GLU A 433 -20.99 -11.12 18.03
C GLU A 433 -19.59 -10.56 18.36
N GLY A 434 -19.34 -10.32 19.65
CA GLY A 434 -18.20 -9.58 20.17
C GLY A 434 -18.23 -8.11 19.73
N ARG A 435 -18.03 -7.20 20.68
CA ARG A 435 -17.94 -5.77 20.39
C ARG A 435 -16.48 -5.42 20.11
N PRO A 436 -16.16 -4.72 19.00
CA PRO A 436 -14.78 -4.33 18.71
C PRO A 436 -14.12 -3.54 19.83
N GLU A 437 -14.89 -2.67 20.49
CA GLU A 437 -14.40 -1.83 21.59
C GLU A 437 -13.82 -2.63 22.76
N ASP A 438 -14.22 -3.89 22.96
CA ASP A 438 -13.70 -4.75 24.02
C ASP A 438 -12.24 -5.22 23.76
N TYR A 439 -11.76 -5.05 22.52
CA TYR A 439 -10.46 -5.52 22.03
C TYR A 439 -9.57 -4.40 21.49
N MET A 440 -9.99 -3.13 21.61
CA MET A 440 -9.19 -1.98 21.21
C MET A 440 -8.24 -1.60 22.35
N SER A 441 -6.96 -1.42 22.03
CA SER A 441 -6.03 -0.72 22.92
C SER A 441 -6.50 0.72 23.15
N SER A 442 -6.29 1.22 24.37
CA SER A 442 -6.53 2.64 24.66
C SER A 442 -5.55 3.49 23.86
N ASP A 443 -6.02 4.67 23.44
CA ASP A 443 -5.26 5.69 22.72
C ASP A 443 -4.15 6.31 23.60
N ASP A 444 -3.17 5.52 24.01
CA ASP A 444 -1.94 6.05 24.61
C ASP A 444 -0.99 6.39 23.46
N ASP A 445 -1.12 7.63 22.98
CA ASP A 445 -0.09 8.31 22.20
C ASP A 445 1.23 8.21 22.97
N SER A 446 2.08 7.29 22.53
CA SER A 446 3.33 6.96 23.20
C SER A 446 4.42 7.97 22.86
N ASP A 447 4.26 9.21 23.33
CA ASP A 447 5.39 10.10 23.60
C ASP A 447 5.79 9.94 25.07
N GLY A 448 7.05 9.57 25.29
CA GLY A 448 7.50 8.93 26.51
C GLY A 448 7.47 9.75 27.81
N SER A 449 7.59 8.98 28.89
CA SER A 449 8.00 9.34 30.27
C SER A 449 6.86 9.62 31.26
N GLY A 450 6.53 8.63 32.11
CA GLY A 450 5.79 8.94 33.35
C GLY A 450 5.10 7.79 34.07
N ASN A 451 5.88 6.94 34.73
CA ASN A 451 5.60 6.31 36.03
C ASN A 451 4.13 6.02 36.46
N GLY A 452 3.81 4.71 36.49
CA GLY A 452 2.91 4.00 37.41
C GLY A 452 1.77 4.74 38.11
N GLY A 453 0.54 4.37 37.76
CA GLY A 453 -0.67 4.69 38.52
C GLY A 453 -1.76 3.64 38.29
N SER A 454 -1.78 2.61 39.13
CA SER A 454 -2.86 1.63 39.21
C SER A 454 -4.15 2.33 39.66
N SER A 455 -5.22 2.27 38.87
CA SER A 455 -6.59 2.54 39.34
C SER A 455 -7.56 1.52 38.76
N GLY A 456 -7.99 0.60 39.62
CA GLY A 456 -9.12 -0.28 39.36
C GLY A 456 -10.46 0.41 39.60
N GLY A 457 -11.49 -0.14 38.96
CA GLY A 457 -12.91 0.12 39.19
C GLY A 457 -13.72 -0.75 38.22
N SER A 458 -14.11 -1.96 38.61
CA SER A 458 -15.33 -2.33 39.35
C SER A 458 -16.60 -2.37 38.49
N GLY A 459 -17.11 -3.59 38.29
CA GLY A 459 -18.46 -3.89 37.81
C GLY A 459 -18.95 -5.20 38.43
N SER A 460 -19.99 -5.10 39.26
CA SER A 460 -20.43 -6.03 40.29
C SER A 460 -21.14 -7.31 39.83
N GLY A 461 -21.07 -8.36 40.67
CA GLY A 461 -21.97 -9.52 40.63
C GLY A 461 -21.95 -10.29 41.96
N SER A 462 -23.04 -10.17 42.73
CA SER A 462 -23.24 -10.65 44.11
C SER A 462 -23.14 -12.17 44.32
N GLY A 463 -22.59 -12.56 45.49
CA GLY A 463 -22.71 -13.90 46.06
C GLY A 463 -22.39 -13.89 47.56
N ASN A 464 -23.38 -14.21 48.37
CA ASN A 464 -23.44 -14.03 49.83
C ASN A 464 -22.90 -15.25 50.60
N GLY A 465 -22.25 -15.01 51.75
CA GLY A 465 -22.36 -15.85 52.95
C GLY A 465 -21.09 -16.55 53.47
N GLY A 466 -20.73 -16.23 54.73
CA GLY A 466 -20.07 -17.17 55.64
C GLY A 466 -18.89 -16.64 56.45
N ASP A 467 -19.16 -16.11 57.65
CA ASP A 467 -18.23 -15.83 58.75
C ASP A 467 -17.25 -16.98 59.06
N SER A 468 -16.02 -16.68 59.50
CA SER A 468 -15.67 -16.62 60.94
C SER A 468 -14.17 -16.46 61.22
N ASP A 469 -13.96 -15.87 62.39
CA ASP A 469 -12.82 -15.19 63.04
C ASP A 469 -11.50 -15.94 63.32
N ASN A 470 -10.56 -15.10 63.77
CA ASN A 470 -9.45 -15.31 64.72
C ASN A 470 -8.14 -15.90 64.16
N GLY A 471 -6.95 -15.41 64.50
CA GLY A 471 -6.54 -14.37 65.44
C GLY A 471 -5.05 -14.56 65.76
N SER A 472 -4.34 -13.44 65.90
CA SER A 472 -3.14 -13.20 66.73
C SER A 472 -1.93 -14.16 66.68
N GLY A 473 -0.78 -13.60 66.28
CA GLY A 473 0.26 -13.26 67.26
C GLY A 473 1.54 -14.11 67.34
N SER A 474 2.62 -13.39 67.67
CA SER A 474 3.91 -13.79 68.27
C SER A 474 5.13 -14.03 67.35
N ASP A 475 5.96 -12.99 67.29
CA ASP A 475 7.35 -12.92 67.77
C ASP A 475 8.36 -14.04 67.46
N GLY A 476 9.35 -13.65 66.65
CA GLY A 476 10.71 -13.40 67.17
C GLY A 476 11.64 -14.60 67.39
N SER A 477 12.72 -14.67 66.61
CA SER A 477 14.08 -14.86 67.16
C SER A 477 15.20 -14.66 66.12
N ASN A 478 16.26 -14.03 66.63
CA ASN A 478 17.59 -13.74 66.10
C ASN A 478 18.21 -14.75 65.12
N SER A 479 19.01 -14.24 64.17
CA SER A 479 20.47 -14.47 64.20
C SER A 479 21.23 -13.53 63.24
N GLU A 480 22.47 -13.29 63.64
CA GLU A 480 23.48 -12.35 63.17
C GLU A 480 23.93 -12.60 61.72
N ASN A 481 24.37 -11.55 61.01
CA ASN A 481 25.80 -11.20 60.90
C ASN A 481 26.06 -10.25 59.70
N GLU A 482 26.96 -9.30 59.91
CA GLU A 482 27.55 -8.41 58.89
C GLU A 482 28.50 -9.16 57.95
N GLY A 483 28.74 -8.63 56.74
CA GLY A 483 29.94 -9.02 55.97
C GLY A 483 29.90 -8.73 54.47
N SER A 484 30.61 -7.67 54.08
CA SER A 484 30.97 -7.27 52.71
C SER A 484 31.83 -8.30 51.95
N GLY A 485 31.79 -8.31 50.61
CA GLY A 485 32.84 -8.93 49.79
C GLY A 485 32.48 -9.23 48.33
N GLY A 486 33.06 -8.48 47.39
CA GLY A 486 32.96 -8.74 45.95
C GLY A 486 33.76 -9.98 45.51
N GLY A 487 33.27 -10.65 44.47
CA GLY A 487 33.89 -11.82 43.85
C GLY A 487 33.92 -11.72 42.33
N GLY A 488 35.14 -11.61 41.78
CA GLY A 488 35.42 -11.61 40.34
C GLY A 488 35.34 -13.01 39.71
N LEU A 489 35.19 -13.00 38.37
CA LEU A 489 35.05 -14.18 37.52
C LEU A 489 36.33 -15.03 37.45
N SER A 490 36.12 -16.35 37.42
CA SER A 490 37.15 -17.39 37.36
C SER A 490 37.99 -17.37 36.07
N THR A 491 39.29 -17.56 36.25
CA THR A 491 40.38 -17.57 35.27
C THR A 491 40.24 -18.62 34.15
N GLY A 492 39.24 -19.50 34.19
CA GLY A 492 38.93 -20.46 33.13
C GLY A 492 38.13 -19.89 31.93
N ALA A 493 37.43 -18.76 32.08
CA ALA A 493 36.58 -18.21 31.02
C ALA A 493 37.29 -17.21 30.08
N LYS A 494 38.45 -16.66 30.48
CA LYS A 494 39.18 -15.67 29.66
C LYS A 494 40.08 -16.27 28.57
N ALA A 495 40.41 -17.56 28.64
CA ALA A 495 41.31 -18.20 27.69
C ALA A 495 40.63 -18.86 26.46
N GLY A 496 39.30 -19.05 26.49
CA GLY A 496 38.55 -19.68 25.39
C GLY A 496 38.07 -18.71 24.29
N ILE A 497 37.92 -17.42 24.61
CA ILE A 497 37.36 -16.41 23.67
C ILE A 497 38.46 -15.72 22.84
N GLY A 498 39.73 -15.84 23.24
CA GLY A 498 40.85 -15.13 22.59
C GLY A 498 41.36 -15.73 21.29
N ILE A 499 41.02 -16.98 20.93
CA ILE A 499 41.63 -17.67 19.77
C ILE A 499 40.61 -18.00 18.66
N GLY A 500 39.30 -18.03 18.94
CA GLY A 500 38.27 -18.35 17.94
C GLY A 500 37.90 -17.20 16.98
N VAL A 501 38.06 -15.94 17.40
CA VAL A 501 37.54 -14.78 16.65
C VAL A 501 38.47 -14.34 15.51
N ALA A 502 39.78 -14.60 15.61
CA ALA A 502 40.73 -14.18 14.58
C ALA A 502 40.69 -15.05 13.29
N ALA A 503 40.37 -16.34 13.40
CA ALA A 503 40.31 -17.24 12.24
C ALA A 503 38.97 -17.16 11.49
N GLY A 504 37.87 -16.83 12.19
CA GLY A 504 36.54 -16.68 11.58
C GLY A 504 36.43 -15.48 10.65
N ILE A 505 37.04 -14.34 11.04
CA ILE A 505 36.96 -13.09 10.26
C ILE A 505 37.76 -13.20 8.96
N VAL A 506 38.93 -13.85 8.98
CA VAL A 506 39.74 -14.05 7.77
C VAL A 506 39.04 -15.01 6.79
N SER A 507 38.32 -16.02 7.30
CA SER A 507 37.58 -16.97 6.46
C SER A 507 36.36 -16.32 5.78
N LEU A 508 35.69 -15.39 6.45
CA LEU A 508 34.56 -14.64 5.89
C LEU A 508 35.00 -13.62 4.83
N ILE A 509 36.15 -12.96 5.04
CA ILE A 509 36.70 -12.01 4.05
C ILE A 509 37.17 -12.76 2.79
N VAL A 510 37.84 -13.91 2.95
CA VAL A 510 38.26 -14.74 1.80
C VAL A 510 37.05 -15.34 1.07
N GLY A 511 36.00 -15.75 1.80
CA GLY A 511 34.74 -16.22 1.21
C GLY A 511 34.01 -15.13 0.43
N GLY A 512 33.96 -13.90 0.96
CA GLY A 512 33.37 -12.74 0.28
C GLY A 512 34.12 -12.35 -0.99
N ILE A 513 35.45 -12.38 -0.96
CA ILE A 513 36.29 -12.09 -2.15
C ILE A 513 36.14 -13.20 -3.20
N MET A 514 36.07 -14.48 -2.80
CA MET A 514 35.80 -15.58 -3.74
C MET A 514 34.41 -15.50 -4.37
N PHE A 515 33.38 -15.15 -3.60
CA PHE A 515 32.01 -14.99 -4.10
C PHE A 515 31.89 -13.80 -5.07
N TRP A 516 32.56 -12.68 -4.77
CA TRP A 516 32.61 -11.51 -5.64
C TRP A 516 33.35 -11.79 -6.96
N LEU A 517 34.49 -12.49 -6.90
CA LEU A 517 35.23 -12.92 -8.10
C LEU A 517 34.49 -13.98 -8.91
N TRP A 518 33.70 -14.86 -8.27
CA TRP A 518 32.86 -15.83 -8.95
C TRP A 518 31.65 -15.20 -9.64
N ARG A 519 31.06 -14.17 -9.03
CA ARG A 519 30.00 -13.35 -9.65
C ARG A 519 30.54 -12.56 -10.84
N ARG A 520 31.80 -12.11 -10.78
CA ARG A 520 32.47 -11.39 -11.87
C ARG A 520 32.92 -12.30 -13.03
N ARG A 521 33.09 -13.61 -12.80
CA ARG A 521 33.44 -14.60 -13.85
C ARG A 521 32.23 -15.22 -14.57
N ARG A 522 31.00 -14.92 -14.15
CA ARG A 522 29.77 -15.34 -14.86
C ARG A 522 29.28 -14.33 -15.90
N ALA A 523 30.01 -13.24 -16.10
CA ALA A 523 29.79 -12.31 -17.20
C ALA A 523 30.98 -12.41 -18.17
N ASP A 524 31.08 -13.54 -18.87
CA ASP A 524 31.76 -13.68 -20.18
C ASP A 524 31.80 -15.17 -20.58
N GLN A 525 30.83 -15.61 -21.38
CA GLN A 525 31.13 -16.50 -22.50
C GLN A 525 30.30 -16.15 -23.75
N PRO A 526 30.90 -16.27 -24.95
CA PRO A 526 30.35 -15.80 -26.22
C PRO A 526 29.53 -16.87 -26.94
N GLY A 527 28.57 -16.44 -27.75
CA GLY A 527 27.50 -17.29 -28.25
C GLY A 527 27.77 -18.15 -29.49
N GLN A 528 26.67 -18.68 -30.03
CA GLN A 528 26.41 -19.10 -31.42
C GLN A 528 24.87 -19.18 -31.57
N SER A 529 24.19 -18.22 -32.24
CA SER A 529 23.80 -18.20 -33.67
C SER A 529 22.96 -19.42 -34.10
N ARG A 530 21.81 -19.34 -34.79
CA ARG A 530 21.09 -18.28 -35.52
C ARG A 530 19.72 -18.84 -36.01
N LEU A 531 18.91 -17.95 -36.61
CA LEU A 531 17.69 -18.11 -37.44
C LEU A 531 16.38 -18.12 -36.64
N GLY A 532 15.42 -17.20 -36.78
CA GLY A 532 15.12 -16.09 -37.72
C GLY A 532 13.58 -15.98 -37.69
N SER A 533 12.94 -14.85 -37.37
CA SER A 533 12.49 -13.85 -38.34
C SER A 533 11.58 -12.81 -37.65
N SER A 534 11.82 -11.55 -37.98
CA SER A 534 10.90 -10.39 -38.10
C SER A 534 10.06 -9.94 -36.90
N GLY A 535 10.54 -8.85 -36.27
CA GLY A 535 9.81 -8.05 -35.30
C GLY A 535 9.09 -6.84 -35.89
N SER A 536 8.13 -6.35 -35.10
CA SER A 536 7.63 -4.98 -35.09
C SER A 536 7.16 -4.69 -33.66
N GLY A 537 8.04 -4.10 -32.87
CA GLY A 537 7.77 -3.59 -31.54
C GLY A 537 8.91 -2.62 -31.22
N ALA A 538 8.63 -1.33 -31.31
CA ALA A 538 9.56 -0.29 -30.90
C ALA A 538 8.98 0.41 -29.67
N SER A 539 9.24 -0.20 -28.50
CA SER A 539 9.43 0.51 -27.25
C SER A 539 10.82 1.14 -27.30
N ASN A 540 10.93 2.42 -26.96
CA ASN A 540 12.22 3.11 -26.87
C ASN A 540 12.48 3.47 -25.40
N PRO A 541 13.57 2.98 -24.77
CA PRO A 541 14.08 3.49 -23.52
C PRO A 541 15.27 4.42 -23.81
N ASN A 542 15.15 5.70 -23.48
CA ASN A 542 16.30 6.62 -23.38
C ASN A 542 16.29 7.09 -21.91
N ILE A 543 17.15 6.61 -21.00
CA ILE A 543 18.56 7.00 -20.82
C ILE A 543 18.76 8.49 -21.13
N PHE A 544 18.43 9.31 -20.13
CA PHE A 544 18.88 10.70 -20.01
C PHE A 544 20.36 10.69 -19.63
N ASP A 545 21.22 10.78 -20.64
CA ASP A 545 22.58 11.26 -20.46
C ASP A 545 22.55 12.79 -20.49
N GLY A 546 23.22 13.43 -19.54
CA GLY A 546 23.09 14.85 -19.19
C GLY A 546 23.68 15.81 -20.22
N GLN A 547 23.12 15.86 -21.43
CA GLN A 547 23.41 16.93 -22.39
C GLN A 547 22.19 17.82 -22.62
N GLN A 548 22.38 19.11 -22.32
CA GLN A 548 21.46 20.21 -22.61
C GLN A 548 20.96 20.15 -24.06
N GLN A 549 19.70 19.79 -24.26
CA GLN A 549 18.96 20.28 -25.42
C GLN A 549 18.28 21.59 -24.99
N MET A 550 18.95 22.71 -25.27
CA MET A 550 18.35 24.04 -25.16
C MET A 550 17.18 24.11 -26.15
N GLY A 551 15.97 24.19 -25.61
CA GLY A 551 14.76 24.35 -26.39
C GLY A 551 14.65 25.72 -27.08
N VAL A 552 13.95 25.74 -28.22
CA VAL A 552 13.45 26.92 -28.94
C VAL A 552 12.53 27.80 -28.09
N ARG A 553 12.81 29.11 -28.03
CA ARG A 553 11.97 30.10 -27.34
C ARG A 553 10.58 30.20 -27.99
N THR A 554 9.51 29.97 -27.24
CA THR A 554 8.14 30.30 -27.66
C THR A 554 7.63 31.48 -26.85
N LYS A 555 7.36 32.58 -27.56
CA LYS A 555 6.60 33.71 -27.02
C LYS A 555 5.12 33.32 -27.07
N ILE A 556 4.42 33.52 -25.96
CA ILE A 556 3.00 33.24 -25.83
C ILE A 556 2.25 34.33 -26.59
N GLU A 557 1.50 33.96 -27.62
CA GLU A 557 0.60 34.88 -28.33
C GLU A 557 -0.84 34.53 -27.96
N ALA A 558 -1.48 35.42 -27.18
CA ALA A 558 -2.91 35.37 -26.96
C ALA A 558 -3.63 35.66 -28.30
N ASN A 559 -4.26 34.66 -28.89
CA ASN A 559 -5.08 34.86 -30.08
C ASN A 559 -6.41 35.49 -29.66
N ASN A 560 -6.52 36.81 -29.78
CA ASN A 560 -7.81 37.48 -29.72
C ASN A 560 -8.61 37.19 -31.01
N PRO A 561 -9.82 36.59 -30.96
CA PRO A 561 -10.66 36.49 -32.14
C PRO A 561 -11.15 37.89 -32.55
N SER A 562 -10.56 38.47 -33.59
CA SER A 562 -11.06 39.71 -34.21
C SER A 562 -12.40 39.46 -34.92
N PRO A 563 -13.42 40.32 -34.76
CA PRO A 563 -14.69 40.18 -35.46
C PRO A 563 -14.66 40.94 -36.79
N SER A 564 -14.61 40.24 -37.92
CA SER A 564 -15.39 40.57 -39.12
C SER A 564 -15.10 39.63 -40.30
N PRO A 565 -16.12 39.22 -41.08
CA PRO A 565 -15.93 38.39 -42.27
C PRO A 565 -15.72 39.27 -43.50
N SER A 566 -14.69 38.97 -44.30
CA SER A 566 -14.63 39.43 -45.70
C SER A 566 -14.76 38.24 -46.62
N LEU A 567 -15.88 38.17 -47.33
CA LEU A 567 -16.14 37.30 -48.47
C LEU A 567 -14.99 37.38 -49.50
N GLY A 568 -14.40 36.22 -49.82
CA GLY A 568 -13.40 36.08 -50.86
C GLY A 568 -13.35 34.65 -51.39
N THR A 569 -14.23 34.36 -52.35
CA THR A 569 -14.11 33.37 -53.44
C THR A 569 -13.11 32.20 -53.28
N LEU A 570 -13.66 30.99 -53.20
CA LEU A 570 -13.03 29.71 -53.51
C LEU A 570 -12.51 29.68 -54.95
N ASN A 571 -11.25 29.23 -55.15
CA ASN A 571 -10.96 28.27 -56.21
C ASN A 571 -9.71 27.42 -55.95
N PHE A 572 -9.81 26.15 -56.32
CA PHE A 572 -8.87 25.08 -56.04
C PHE A 572 -7.63 25.12 -56.95
N GLY A 573 -6.47 24.80 -56.38
CA GLY A 573 -5.22 24.52 -57.11
C GLY A 573 -4.36 23.55 -56.32
N ARG A 574 -4.41 22.27 -56.72
CA ARG A 574 -3.65 21.14 -56.19
C ARG A 574 -2.15 21.23 -56.52
N ASN A 575 -1.38 20.73 -55.56
CA ASN A 575 -0.14 19.94 -55.68
C ASN A 575 1.19 20.65 -55.99
N SER A 576 1.94 20.77 -54.91
CA SER A 576 3.40 20.69 -54.81
C SER A 576 3.98 19.44 -55.48
N LEU A 577 4.91 19.67 -56.41
CA LEU A 577 5.99 18.76 -56.79
C LEU A 577 7.18 19.06 -55.86
N ILE A 578 7.58 18.12 -55.01
CA ILE A 578 9.01 17.90 -54.71
C ILE A 578 9.22 16.39 -54.62
N GLU A 579 10.20 15.98 -55.42
CA GLU A 579 10.67 14.66 -55.76
C GLU A 579 11.88 14.32 -54.88
N ALA A 580 11.91 13.13 -54.26
CA ALA A 580 13.15 12.53 -53.75
C ALA A 580 12.97 11.00 -53.58
N THR A 581 13.27 10.29 -54.66
CA THR A 581 14.06 9.05 -54.74
C THR A 581 13.89 7.94 -53.69
N GLY A 582 13.50 6.76 -54.18
CA GLY A 582 13.75 5.47 -53.53
C GLY A 582 13.15 4.31 -54.33
N GLY A 583 13.84 3.84 -55.37
CA GLY A 583 13.40 2.70 -56.17
C GLY A 583 13.71 1.36 -55.49
N PHE A 584 12.86 0.35 -55.69
CA PHE A 584 13.21 -0.90 -56.39
C PHE A 584 12.04 -1.91 -56.44
N THR A 585 11.91 -2.50 -57.63
CA THR A 585 11.28 -3.78 -58.04
C THR A 585 9.76 -3.95 -58.12
N GLU A 586 9.29 -3.97 -59.37
CA GLU A 586 8.14 -4.74 -59.84
C GLU A 586 8.41 -6.25 -59.84
N LYS A 587 7.46 -7.01 -59.30
CA LYS A 587 7.04 -8.40 -59.58
C LYS A 587 5.89 -8.64 -58.59
N SER A 588 4.65 -8.99 -58.91
CA SER A 588 4.09 -9.72 -60.03
C SER A 588 2.55 -9.60 -59.99
N LEU A 589 1.93 -9.46 -61.17
CA LEU A 589 0.49 -9.65 -61.39
C LEU A 589 0.12 -11.15 -61.32
N SER A 590 -0.91 -11.49 -60.53
CA SER A 590 -1.84 -12.64 -60.58
C SER A 590 -2.34 -12.90 -59.14
N ALA A 591 -3.57 -13.26 -58.79
CA ALA A 591 -4.76 -13.71 -59.52
C ALA A 591 -6.02 -13.42 -58.66
N TRP A 592 -7.17 -13.61 -59.30
CA TRP A 592 -8.54 -13.38 -58.85
C TRP A 592 -9.03 -14.06 -57.55
N LYS A 593 -10.05 -13.42 -56.97
CA LYS A 593 -11.26 -13.92 -56.29
C LYS A 593 -11.14 -15.15 -55.38
N THR A 594 -11.51 -14.99 -54.10
CA THR A 594 -12.36 -15.90 -53.29
C THR A 594 -12.88 -15.11 -52.07
N ILE A 595 -14.11 -14.60 -52.12
CA ILE A 595 -15.32 -15.08 -51.42
C ILE A 595 -15.22 -15.12 -49.89
N ARG A 596 -15.98 -14.20 -49.28
CA ARG A 596 -16.53 -14.27 -47.92
C ARG A 596 -17.39 -15.54 -47.76
N ARG A 597 -17.14 -16.30 -46.70
CA ARG A 597 -18.18 -17.00 -45.91
C ARG A 597 -18.08 -16.37 -44.51
N VAL A 598 -19.16 -16.13 -43.77
CA VAL A 598 -20.21 -17.10 -43.45
C VAL A 598 -21.58 -16.43 -43.38
N SER A 599 -22.53 -17.12 -43.99
CA SER A 599 -23.98 -16.99 -43.91
C SER A 599 -24.56 -17.86 -42.80
N ALA A 600 -25.67 -17.44 -42.20
CA ALA A 600 -26.83 -18.27 -41.89
C ALA A 600 -28.04 -17.31 -41.73
N SER A 601 -28.92 -17.06 -42.73
CA SER A 601 -30.01 -17.90 -43.28
C SER A 601 -31.05 -18.27 -42.19
N SER A 602 -32.19 -17.54 -42.13
CA SER A 602 -33.50 -17.76 -42.82
C SER A 602 -34.35 -18.84 -42.12
N GLY A 603 -35.63 -18.70 -41.77
CA GLY A 603 -36.71 -17.87 -42.29
C GLY A 603 -37.81 -18.77 -42.89
N GLY A 604 -38.99 -18.84 -42.26
CA GLY A 604 -40.28 -19.05 -42.93
C GLY A 604 -40.94 -20.45 -42.96
N SER A 605 -42.04 -20.56 -42.21
CA SER A 605 -43.36 -21.15 -42.57
C SER A 605 -43.47 -22.55 -43.20
N SER A 606 -44.16 -23.47 -42.51
CA SER A 606 -45.42 -24.05 -43.00
C SER A 606 -46.10 -24.93 -41.92
N THR A 607 -47.38 -25.19 -42.15
CA THR A 607 -48.48 -25.63 -41.30
C THR A 607 -48.57 -27.14 -40.99
N MET A 608 -49.30 -27.40 -39.89
CA MET A 608 -50.32 -28.45 -39.65
C MET A 608 -49.95 -29.83 -39.07
N LYS A 609 -50.82 -30.18 -38.09
CA LYS A 609 -51.16 -31.49 -37.50
C LYS A 609 -50.15 -32.11 -36.53
N GLU A 610 -50.53 -32.80 -35.46
CA GLU A 610 -51.76 -33.03 -34.70
C GLU A 610 -51.30 -33.99 -33.57
N GLY A 611 -51.82 -33.85 -32.35
CA GLY A 611 -52.01 -35.01 -31.49
C GLY A 611 -51.03 -35.29 -30.35
N THR A 612 -51.56 -35.01 -29.16
CA THR A 612 -51.67 -35.94 -28.01
C THR A 612 -50.50 -36.17 -27.03
N SER A 613 -50.74 -35.65 -25.82
CA SER A 613 -50.91 -36.43 -24.57
C SER A 613 -49.70 -36.60 -23.61
N ILE A 614 -49.96 -36.22 -22.34
CA ILE A 614 -49.78 -37.04 -21.10
C ILE A 614 -48.31 -37.20 -20.66
N LEU A 615 -47.87 -37.00 -19.41
CA LEU A 615 -48.48 -36.85 -18.08
C LEU A 615 -47.45 -36.20 -17.13
N LYS A 616 -47.99 -35.63 -16.04
CA LYS A 616 -47.47 -35.45 -14.66
C LYS A 616 -46.20 -36.27 -14.29
N ALA A 617 -45.34 -35.82 -13.38
CA ALA A 617 -45.60 -35.12 -12.12
C ALA A 617 -44.45 -34.20 -11.71
#